data_AF-A0A3D4P518-F1
#
_entry.id   AF-A0A3D4P518-F1
#
_cell.length_a   1.000
_cell.length_b   1.000
_cell.length_c   1.000
_cell.angle_alpha   90.00
_cell.angle_beta   90.00
_cell.angle_gamma   90.00
#
_symmetry.space_group_name_H-M   'P 1'
#
loop_
_entity.id
_entity.type
_entity.pdbx_description
1 polymer ?
#
loop_
_entity_poly.entity_id
_entity_poly.type
_entity_poly.pdbx_seq_one_letter_code
_entity_poly.pdbx_strand_id
1 'polypeptide(L)'
;MFHSLGSPDLYRYYDNTIEPVGPWDLMADDANPPQHMGAYMKYKYGTWLSSIPTITTGGTYTLNPLASSTNNSYRINSTKSTTEHYIVEYRKKTGTFENSVPGEGLLVYRIDTTTSGNADGPPDEVYVYRPNGTLTQNGNMYSAHYSQAVGRTAINDTTNPPGFLSDGTKGALNIYGIGAAGETISFSVSF
;
A
#
# COMPACT_ATOMS: atom_id res chain seq x y z
N MET A 1 -5.85 12.97 -16.16
CA MET A 1 -6.39 11.93 -17.07
C MET A 1 -7.04 10.77 -16.31
N PHE A 2 -6.49 10.30 -15.18
CA PHE A 2 -7.10 9.17 -14.46
C PHE A 2 -8.46 9.51 -13.84
N HIS A 3 -8.67 10.73 -13.32
CA HIS A 3 -10.01 11.20 -12.91
C HIS A 3 -11.07 11.10 -14.02
N SER A 4 -10.67 11.31 -15.28
CA SER A 4 -11.59 11.19 -16.42
C SER A 4 -12.05 9.74 -16.64
N LEU A 5 -11.36 8.76 -16.03
CA LEU A 5 -11.73 7.36 -15.98
C LEU A 5 -12.47 6.99 -14.68
N GLY A 6 -12.82 7.98 -13.84
CA GLY A 6 -13.60 7.78 -12.62
C GLY A 6 -12.77 7.45 -11.36
N SER A 7 -11.43 7.59 -11.41
CA SER A 7 -10.61 7.41 -10.20
C SER A 7 -10.78 8.56 -9.22
N PRO A 8 -10.96 8.29 -7.91
CA PRO A 8 -11.03 9.32 -6.89
C PRO A 8 -9.64 9.83 -6.49
N ASP A 9 -9.61 10.95 -5.77
CA ASP A 9 -8.45 11.45 -5.06
C ASP A 9 -8.12 10.59 -3.82
N LEU A 10 -6.83 10.41 -3.57
CA LEU A 10 -6.28 9.69 -2.42
C LEU A 10 -5.65 10.63 -1.36
N TYR A 11 -5.76 11.94 -1.55
CA TYR A 11 -5.57 12.96 -0.51
C TYR A 11 -6.93 13.42 0.04
N ARG A 12 -6.93 13.97 1.26
CA ARG A 12 -8.13 14.50 1.93
C ARG A 12 -8.36 15.96 1.57
N TYR A 13 -9.62 16.38 1.48
CA TYR A 13 -9.97 17.77 1.13
C TYR A 13 -10.14 18.66 2.35
N TYR A 14 -10.61 18.10 3.47
CA TYR A 14 -11.03 18.88 4.63
C TYR A 14 -10.13 18.66 5.85
N ASP A 15 -9.78 17.41 6.15
CA ASP A 15 -8.88 17.06 7.25
C ASP A 15 -7.47 16.79 6.72
N ASN A 16 -6.56 17.73 6.90
CA ASN A 16 -5.16 17.63 6.47
C ASN A 16 -4.20 17.20 7.60
N THR A 17 -4.71 16.65 8.70
CA THR A 17 -3.86 16.17 9.83
C THR A 17 -2.84 15.13 9.38
N ILE A 18 -3.20 14.30 8.41
CA ILE A 18 -2.32 13.32 7.77
C ILE A 18 -2.52 13.30 6.26
N GLU A 19 -1.53 12.77 5.56
CA GLU A 19 -1.61 12.42 4.14
C GLU A 19 -1.75 10.90 4.02
N PRO A 20 -2.86 10.34 3.52
CA PRO A 20 -3.08 8.89 3.62
C PRO A 20 -2.14 8.03 2.75
N VAL A 21 -1.74 8.52 1.57
CA VAL A 21 -0.98 7.74 0.57
C VAL A 21 0.27 8.48 0.05
N GLY A 22 0.15 9.77 -0.22
CA GLY A 22 1.22 10.66 -0.69
C GLY A 22 1.94 10.20 -1.97
N PRO A 23 3.26 10.43 -2.11
CA PRO A 23 4.03 10.25 -3.36
C PRO A 23 4.16 8.80 -3.85
N TRP A 24 3.41 7.87 -3.25
CA TRP A 24 3.34 6.48 -3.67
C TRP A 24 2.21 6.22 -4.69
N ASP A 25 1.28 7.15 -4.89
CA ASP A 25 0.21 7.02 -5.90
C ASP A 25 -0.05 8.36 -6.58
N LEU A 26 -0.23 8.34 -7.91
CA LEU A 26 -0.56 9.53 -8.71
C LEU A 26 -1.83 10.26 -8.22
N MET A 27 -2.77 9.51 -7.64
CA MET A 27 -4.03 10.07 -7.16
C MET A 27 -3.91 10.74 -5.79
N ALA A 28 -2.75 10.65 -5.15
CA ALA A 28 -2.46 11.37 -3.92
C ALA A 28 -1.50 12.54 -4.13
N ASP A 29 -0.51 12.39 -5.01
CA ASP A 29 0.52 13.39 -5.31
C ASP A 29 1.01 13.20 -6.75
N ASP A 30 1.49 14.26 -7.41
CA ASP A 30 1.90 14.21 -8.82
C ASP A 30 3.39 14.60 -8.97
N ALA A 31 4.26 13.60 -9.16
CA ALA A 31 5.67 13.83 -9.45
C ALA A 31 5.92 14.17 -10.92
N ASN A 32 7.16 14.55 -11.25
CA ASN A 32 7.56 14.80 -12.63
C ASN A 32 8.85 14.02 -13.00
N PRO A 33 8.76 12.93 -13.81
CA PRO A 33 7.54 12.37 -14.41
C PRO A 33 6.59 11.75 -13.36
N PRO A 34 5.29 11.58 -13.65
CA PRO A 34 4.33 11.04 -12.68
C PRO A 34 4.67 9.60 -12.30
N GLN A 35 4.57 9.26 -11.02
CA GLN A 35 4.61 7.86 -10.56
C GLN A 35 3.34 7.12 -10.96
N HIS A 36 3.39 5.78 -11.04
CA HIS A 36 2.16 5.01 -11.25
C HIS A 36 1.29 4.95 -10.00
N MET A 37 0.00 4.71 -10.23
CA MET A 37 -0.97 4.31 -9.23
C MET A 37 -0.70 2.92 -8.69
N GLY A 38 -1.09 2.68 -7.44
CA GLY A 38 -1.03 1.40 -6.77
C GLY A 38 -1.93 0.34 -7.40
N ALA A 39 -1.67 -0.92 -7.08
CA ALA A 39 -2.39 -2.08 -7.60
C ALA A 39 -3.89 -2.00 -7.33
N TYR A 40 -4.30 -1.51 -6.16
CA TYR A 40 -5.72 -1.34 -5.83
C TYR A 40 -6.42 -0.38 -6.80
N MET A 41 -5.79 0.76 -7.09
CA MET A 41 -6.33 1.75 -8.01
C MET A 41 -6.38 1.20 -9.43
N LYS A 42 -5.34 0.49 -9.88
CA LYS A 42 -5.31 -0.19 -11.18
C LYS A 42 -6.39 -1.26 -11.30
N TYR A 43 -6.71 -1.96 -10.21
CA TYR A 43 -7.76 -2.98 -10.14
C TYR A 43 -9.16 -2.37 -10.13
N LYS A 44 -9.48 -1.57 -9.11
CA LYS A 44 -10.84 -1.06 -8.85
C LYS A 44 -11.25 0.04 -9.84
N TYR A 45 -10.38 1.00 -10.10
CA TYR A 45 -10.72 2.20 -10.88
C TYR A 45 -10.14 2.20 -12.29
N GLY A 46 -8.98 1.56 -12.49
CA GLY A 46 -8.35 1.44 -13.80
C GLY A 46 -8.84 0.26 -14.63
N THR A 47 -9.29 -0.82 -13.99
CA THR A 47 -9.55 -2.13 -14.63
C THR A 47 -8.35 -2.71 -15.40
N TRP A 48 -7.13 -2.22 -15.13
CA TRP A 48 -5.89 -2.66 -15.77
C TRP A 48 -5.32 -3.93 -15.13
N LEU A 49 -5.71 -4.18 -13.87
CA LEU A 49 -5.52 -5.47 -13.22
C LEU A 49 -6.88 -6.16 -13.15
N SER A 50 -6.95 -7.41 -13.59
CA SER A 50 -8.19 -8.20 -13.58
C SER A 50 -8.52 -8.78 -12.20
N SER A 51 -7.51 -8.98 -11.36
CA SER A 51 -7.66 -9.51 -10.00
C SER A 51 -6.44 -9.18 -9.14
N ILE A 52 -6.63 -9.19 -7.83
CA ILE A 52 -5.57 -9.20 -6.81
C ILE A 52 -5.76 -10.50 -6.01
N PRO A 53 -4.91 -11.53 -6.21
CA PRO A 53 -5.07 -12.81 -5.53
C PRO A 53 -5.01 -12.66 -4.01
N THR A 54 -5.84 -13.41 -3.29
CA THR A 54 -5.84 -13.40 -1.83
C THR A 54 -4.94 -14.48 -1.27
N ILE A 55 -4.07 -14.13 -0.32
CA ILE A 55 -3.30 -15.07 0.48
C ILE A 55 -4.20 -15.59 1.60
N THR A 56 -4.40 -16.91 1.63
CA THR A 56 -5.24 -17.60 2.64
C THR A 56 -4.48 -18.63 3.46
N THR A 57 -3.21 -18.88 3.13
CA THR A 57 -2.36 -19.89 3.77
C THR A 57 -1.05 -19.23 4.18
N GLY A 58 -0.52 -19.59 5.35
CA GLY A 58 0.81 -19.13 5.74
C GLY A 58 1.89 -19.68 4.81
N GLY A 59 2.91 -18.88 4.53
CA GLY A 59 3.98 -19.27 3.61
C GLY A 59 4.78 -18.09 3.08
N THR A 60 5.75 -18.39 2.22
CA THR A 60 6.58 -17.39 1.54
C THR A 60 6.02 -17.12 0.15
N TYR A 61 5.86 -15.84 -0.15
CA TYR A 61 5.35 -15.29 -1.40
C TYR A 61 6.41 -14.42 -2.05
N THR A 62 6.29 -14.26 -3.37
CA THR A 62 7.18 -13.43 -4.18
C THR A 62 6.35 -12.51 -5.05
N LEU A 63 6.78 -11.26 -5.22
CA LEU A 63 6.17 -10.29 -6.11
C LEU A 63 7.16 -9.78 -7.16
N ASN A 64 6.68 -9.66 -8.39
CA ASN A 64 7.28 -8.86 -9.44
C ASN A 64 7.01 -7.37 -9.17
N PRO A 65 7.79 -6.43 -9.76
CA PRO A 65 7.51 -5.01 -9.67
C PRO A 65 6.09 -4.67 -10.15
N LEU A 66 5.50 -3.60 -9.61
CA LEU A 66 4.13 -3.17 -9.92
C LEU A 66 3.90 -2.88 -11.42
N ALA A 67 4.96 -2.52 -12.14
CA ALA A 67 4.92 -2.30 -13.58
C ALA A 67 4.84 -3.60 -14.41
N SER A 68 5.08 -4.77 -13.81
CA SER A 68 4.93 -6.08 -14.46
C SER A 68 3.45 -6.44 -14.62
N SER A 69 3.13 -7.21 -15.67
CA SER A 69 1.74 -7.58 -16.00
C SER A 69 1.14 -8.65 -15.08
N THR A 70 1.94 -9.38 -14.34
CA THR A 70 1.49 -10.49 -13.48
C THR A 70 2.25 -10.53 -12.16
N ASN A 71 1.61 -11.14 -11.15
CA ASN A 71 2.19 -11.40 -9.83
C ASN A 71 2.82 -10.16 -9.17
N ASN A 72 2.09 -9.05 -9.21
CA ASN A 72 2.58 -7.73 -8.78
C ASN A 72 1.91 -7.22 -7.49
N SER A 73 0.90 -7.94 -7.00
CA SER A 73 0.20 -7.63 -5.76
C SER A 73 -0.50 -8.85 -5.16
N TYR A 74 -0.72 -8.78 -3.84
CA TYR A 74 -1.57 -9.73 -3.10
C TYR A 74 -2.49 -8.99 -2.14
N ARG A 75 -3.64 -9.61 -1.87
CA ARG A 75 -4.56 -9.22 -0.81
C ARG A 75 -4.36 -10.14 0.40
N ILE A 76 -4.38 -9.58 1.60
CA ILE A 76 -4.38 -10.31 2.88
C ILE A 76 -5.59 -9.81 3.67
N ASN A 77 -6.53 -10.69 3.99
CA ASN A 77 -7.70 -10.31 4.77
C ASN A 77 -7.33 -10.09 6.23
N SER A 78 -7.86 -9.01 6.84
CA SER A 78 -7.84 -8.91 8.29
C SER A 78 -8.77 -9.97 8.88
N THR A 79 -8.34 -10.62 9.96
CA THR A 79 -9.23 -11.50 10.75
C THR A 79 -10.12 -10.72 11.73
N LYS A 80 -9.95 -9.39 11.77
CA LYS A 80 -10.64 -8.48 12.69
C LYS A 80 -11.67 -7.59 12.00
N SER A 81 -11.73 -7.62 10.66
CA SER A 81 -12.68 -6.83 9.88
C SER A 81 -13.14 -7.60 8.65
N THR A 82 -14.41 -7.41 8.28
CA THR A 82 -14.99 -7.93 7.03
C THR A 82 -15.00 -6.89 5.91
N THR A 83 -14.82 -5.61 6.26
CA THR A 83 -14.82 -4.48 5.32
C THR A 83 -13.41 -3.95 5.03
N GLU A 84 -12.43 -4.36 5.82
CA GLU A 84 -11.04 -3.94 5.67
C GLU A 84 -10.10 -5.10 5.43
N HIS A 85 -9.13 -4.85 4.57
CA HIS A 85 -8.08 -5.81 4.21
C HIS A 85 -6.80 -5.07 3.86
N TYR A 86 -5.74 -5.84 3.69
CA TYR A 86 -4.45 -5.31 3.28
C TYR A 86 -4.16 -5.65 1.84
N ILE A 87 -3.48 -4.74 1.15
CA ILE A 87 -2.87 -5.01 -0.14
C ILE A 87 -1.38 -4.79 -0.01
N VAL A 88 -0.62 -5.71 -0.58
CA VAL A 88 0.83 -5.60 -0.70
C VAL A 88 1.22 -5.57 -2.17
N GLU A 89 2.19 -4.73 -2.50
CA GLU A 89 2.76 -4.60 -3.84
C GLU A 89 4.26 -4.31 -3.75
N TYR A 90 5.00 -4.55 -4.85
CA TYR A 90 6.42 -4.24 -4.92
C TYR A 90 6.68 -3.04 -5.83
N ARG A 91 7.27 -1.96 -5.29
CA ARG A 91 7.75 -0.83 -6.08
C ARG A 91 9.25 -0.94 -6.29
N LYS A 92 9.69 -0.79 -7.54
CA LYS A 92 11.11 -0.81 -7.94
C LYS A 92 11.41 0.47 -8.72
N LYS A 93 12.46 1.19 -8.37
CA LYS A 93 12.81 2.47 -9.03
C LYS A 93 13.48 2.20 -10.37
N THR A 94 12.67 1.94 -11.40
CA THR A 94 13.15 1.62 -12.75
C THR A 94 12.23 2.19 -13.83
N GLY A 95 12.79 2.51 -14.99
CA GLY A 95 12.05 3.16 -16.08
C GLY A 95 11.65 4.60 -15.77
N THR A 96 10.83 5.19 -16.63
CA THR A 96 10.52 6.64 -16.57
C THR A 96 9.70 7.00 -15.33
N PHE A 97 8.58 6.30 -15.11
CA PHE A 97 7.58 6.69 -14.11
C PHE A 97 7.92 6.22 -12.68
N GLU A 98 8.38 4.98 -12.51
CA GLU A 98 8.66 4.45 -11.17
C GLU A 98 9.93 5.04 -10.54
N ASN A 99 10.81 5.70 -11.30
CA ASN A 99 11.96 6.41 -10.70
C ASN A 99 11.53 7.57 -9.79
N SER A 100 10.31 8.06 -9.95
CA SER A 100 9.76 9.16 -9.15
C SER A 100 9.27 8.76 -7.77
N VAL A 101 9.09 7.47 -7.47
CA VAL A 101 8.68 7.07 -6.11
C VAL A 101 9.80 7.29 -5.08
N PRO A 102 9.47 7.54 -3.80
CA PRO A 102 10.47 7.85 -2.76
C PRO A 102 11.55 6.78 -2.55
N GLY A 103 11.21 5.50 -2.75
CA GLY A 103 12.11 4.38 -2.51
C GLY A 103 11.59 3.09 -3.17
N GLU A 104 12.31 2.00 -2.97
CA GLU A 104 11.96 0.68 -3.53
C GLU A 104 11.83 -0.38 -2.45
N GLY A 105 10.87 -1.27 -2.63
CA GLY A 105 10.53 -2.31 -1.67
C GLY A 105 9.03 -2.62 -1.66
N LEU A 106 8.65 -3.48 -0.73
CA LEU A 106 7.26 -3.86 -0.50
C LEU A 106 6.52 -2.66 0.10
N LEU A 107 5.38 -2.29 -0.46
CA LEU A 107 4.42 -1.40 0.20
C LEU A 107 3.27 -2.22 0.77
N VAL A 108 2.73 -1.73 1.88
CA VAL A 108 1.59 -2.34 2.57
C VAL A 108 0.53 -1.26 2.74
N TYR A 109 -0.65 -1.54 2.23
CA TYR A 109 -1.81 -0.66 2.31
C TYR A 109 -2.90 -1.30 3.16
N ARG A 110 -3.63 -0.48 3.91
CA ARG A 110 -4.97 -0.79 4.41
C ARG A 110 -5.99 -0.29 3.38
N ILE A 111 -6.96 -1.13 3.09
CA ILE A 111 -8.09 -0.81 2.22
C ILE A 111 -9.38 -0.90 3.02
N ASP A 112 -10.16 0.18 3.02
CA ASP A 112 -11.50 0.24 3.61
C ASP A 112 -12.57 0.28 2.52
N THR A 113 -13.31 -0.81 2.38
CA THR A 113 -14.30 -0.97 1.31
C THR A 113 -15.61 -0.21 1.55
N THR A 114 -15.79 0.43 2.71
CA THR A 114 -17.02 1.20 3.00
C THR A 114 -17.03 2.59 2.38
N THR A 115 -15.93 3.02 1.76
CA THR A 115 -15.78 4.34 1.14
C THR A 115 -15.14 4.22 -0.26
N SER A 116 -14.99 5.33 -0.97
CA SER A 116 -14.37 5.42 -2.30
C SER A 116 -13.63 6.74 -2.43
N GLY A 117 -12.31 6.66 -2.55
CA GLY A 117 -11.40 7.78 -2.39
C GLY A 117 -11.14 8.14 -0.95
N ASN A 118 -10.27 9.14 -0.78
CA ASN A 118 -9.93 9.71 0.52
C ASN A 118 -10.39 11.17 0.65
N ALA A 119 -11.05 11.75 -0.36
CA ALA A 119 -11.44 13.17 -0.37
C ALA A 119 -12.23 13.58 0.90
N ASP A 120 -13.21 12.76 1.29
CA ASP A 120 -14.06 12.96 2.49
C ASP A 120 -13.53 12.23 3.73
N GLY A 121 -12.33 11.63 3.66
CA GLY A 121 -11.74 10.93 4.80
C GLY A 121 -11.51 11.85 6.01
N PRO A 122 -11.48 11.30 7.24
CA PRO A 122 -11.53 9.86 7.58
C PRO A 122 -12.96 9.23 7.62
N PRO A 123 -13.09 7.89 7.43
CA PRO A 123 -12.02 6.94 7.15
C PRO A 123 -11.50 7.07 5.72
N ASP A 124 -10.21 6.80 5.53
CA ASP A 124 -9.61 6.74 4.20
C ASP A 124 -9.90 5.37 3.57
N GLU A 125 -10.25 5.35 2.28
CA GLU A 125 -10.30 4.12 1.50
C GLU A 125 -8.92 3.48 1.44
N VAL A 126 -7.88 4.25 1.09
CA VAL A 126 -6.51 3.74 0.93
C VAL A 126 -5.60 4.45 1.91
N TYR A 127 -4.89 3.67 2.72
CA TYR A 127 -3.88 4.19 3.64
C TYR A 127 -2.60 3.37 3.52
N VAL A 128 -1.46 4.01 3.28
CA VAL A 128 -0.15 3.33 3.24
C VAL A 128 0.50 3.31 4.63
N TYR A 129 0.97 2.15 5.07
CA TYR A 129 1.71 2.05 6.33
C TYR A 129 3.11 2.61 6.20
N ARG A 130 3.46 3.53 7.10
CA ARG A 130 4.76 4.20 7.13
C ARG A 130 5.23 4.42 8.57
N PRO A 131 6.55 4.48 8.85
CA PRO A 131 7.07 4.57 10.21
C PRO A 131 6.47 5.78 10.95
N ASN A 132 6.07 5.59 12.21
CA ASN A 132 5.43 6.59 13.06
C ASN A 132 4.08 7.13 12.54
N GLY A 133 3.49 6.52 11.53
CA GLY A 133 2.16 6.90 11.03
C GLY A 133 1.05 6.35 11.91
N THR A 134 0.06 7.17 12.23
CA THR A 134 -1.18 6.78 12.92
C THR A 134 -2.38 7.45 12.22
N LEU A 135 -3.59 7.27 12.76
CA LEU A 135 -4.77 7.99 12.27
C LEU A 135 -4.68 9.52 12.44
N THR A 136 -3.77 10.01 13.27
CA THR A 136 -3.63 11.45 13.63
C THR A 136 -2.19 11.96 13.53
N GLN A 137 -1.24 11.11 13.15
CA GLN A 137 0.16 11.49 12.93
C GLN A 137 0.60 11.03 11.55
N ASN A 138 1.16 11.95 10.75
CA ASN A 138 1.50 11.62 9.38
C ASN A 138 2.62 10.57 9.27
N GLY A 139 3.53 10.49 10.24
CA GLY A 139 4.71 9.62 10.15
C GLY A 139 5.67 10.03 9.03
N ASN A 140 6.59 9.14 8.68
CA ASN A 140 7.57 9.36 7.62
C ASN A 140 7.13 8.71 6.31
N MET A 141 6.34 9.45 5.53
CA MET A 141 5.76 9.00 4.26
C MET A 141 6.79 8.47 3.26
N TYR A 142 7.95 9.12 3.15
CA TYR A 142 9.02 8.74 2.21
C TYR A 142 9.66 7.39 2.54
N SER A 143 9.47 6.89 3.77
CA SER A 143 10.01 5.62 4.26
C SER A 143 8.95 4.52 4.40
N ALA A 144 7.84 4.60 3.64
CA ALA A 144 6.77 3.61 3.68
C ALA A 144 7.20 2.20 3.21
N HIS A 145 8.18 2.12 2.32
CA HIS A 145 8.67 0.86 1.75
C HIS A 145 9.37 -0.03 2.78
N TYR A 146 9.21 -1.34 2.60
CA TYR A 146 9.82 -2.39 3.38
C TYR A 146 10.81 -3.17 2.52
N SER A 147 12.03 -3.34 3.01
CA SER A 147 13.04 -4.20 2.40
C SER A 147 14.15 -4.49 3.42
N GLN A 148 14.94 -5.52 3.15
CA GLN A 148 16.14 -5.83 3.90
C GLN A 148 17.12 -4.63 3.95
N ALA A 149 17.23 -3.87 2.85
CA ALA A 149 18.19 -2.76 2.73
C ALA A 149 17.87 -1.58 3.66
N VAL A 150 16.58 -1.32 3.93
CA VAL A 150 16.15 -0.23 4.83
C VAL A 150 15.81 -0.72 6.24
N GLY A 151 16.13 -1.98 6.57
CA GLY A 151 15.93 -2.57 7.89
C GLY A 151 14.46 -2.76 8.28
N ARG A 152 13.52 -2.59 7.35
CA ARG A 152 12.08 -2.75 7.57
C ARG A 152 11.66 -4.09 6.99
N THR A 153 11.81 -5.16 7.78
CA THR A 153 11.63 -6.54 7.30
C THR A 153 10.36 -7.25 7.81
N ALA A 154 9.51 -6.53 8.54
CA ALA A 154 8.25 -7.04 9.07
C ALA A 154 7.22 -5.92 9.32
N ILE A 155 5.93 -6.28 9.30
CA ILE A 155 4.82 -5.50 9.85
C ILE A 155 3.88 -6.45 10.60
N ASN A 156 3.67 -6.19 11.89
CA ASN A 156 2.77 -6.94 12.75
C ASN A 156 2.37 -6.14 13.99
N ASP A 157 1.63 -6.75 14.92
CA ASP A 157 1.13 -6.09 16.13
C ASP A 157 2.19 -5.51 17.07
N THR A 158 3.47 -5.82 16.87
CA THR A 158 4.61 -5.32 17.66
C THR A 158 5.49 -4.32 16.91
N THR A 159 5.24 -4.07 15.63
CA THR A 159 6.03 -3.15 14.81
C THR A 159 5.56 -1.71 14.92
N ASN A 160 6.34 -0.79 14.34
CA ASN A 160 5.98 0.62 14.22
C ASN A 160 5.83 1.03 12.73
N PRO A 161 4.59 1.30 12.28
CA PRO A 161 3.31 1.10 12.98
C PRO A 161 2.93 -0.39 13.03
N PRO A 162 1.94 -0.78 13.85
CA PRO A 162 1.25 -2.05 13.66
C PRO A 162 0.34 -1.97 12.43
N GLY A 163 -0.08 -3.12 11.90
CA GLY A 163 -1.13 -3.18 10.88
C GLY A 163 -2.51 -2.87 11.49
N PHE A 164 -2.83 -1.58 11.66
CA PHE A 164 -4.06 -1.09 12.29
C PHE A 164 -5.21 -0.83 11.30
N LEU A 165 -6.45 -0.93 11.77
CA LEU A 165 -7.69 -0.67 11.01
C LEU A 165 -8.12 0.81 11.05
N SER A 166 -9.14 1.25 10.32
CA SER A 166 -9.62 2.66 10.30
C SER A 166 -10.03 3.17 11.68
N ASP A 167 -10.40 2.27 12.59
CA ASP A 167 -10.75 2.58 13.98
C ASP A 167 -9.53 2.62 14.94
N GLY A 168 -8.34 2.33 14.43
CA GLY A 168 -7.07 2.33 15.17
C GLY A 168 -6.78 1.04 15.91
N THR A 169 -7.68 0.06 15.87
CA THR A 169 -7.43 -1.28 16.44
C THR A 169 -6.45 -2.07 15.57
N LYS A 170 -5.76 -3.05 16.15
CA LYS A 170 -4.85 -3.91 15.40
C LYS A 170 -5.63 -4.92 14.57
N GLY A 171 -5.40 -4.97 13.26
CA GLY A 171 -6.13 -5.84 12.36
C GLY A 171 -5.45 -7.18 12.08
N ALA A 172 -4.58 -7.65 12.98
CA ALA A 172 -3.91 -8.96 12.96
C ALA A 172 -3.12 -9.27 11.68
N LEU A 173 -2.50 -8.26 11.07
CA LEU A 173 -1.54 -8.47 9.98
C LEU A 173 -0.26 -9.09 10.55
N ASN A 174 0.28 -10.11 9.88
CA ASN A 174 1.61 -10.63 10.23
C ASN A 174 2.43 -10.96 8.98
N ILE A 175 3.24 -10.00 8.54
CA ILE A 175 4.22 -10.13 7.47
C ILE A 175 5.62 -10.07 8.09
N TYR A 176 6.51 -10.98 7.69
CA TYR A 176 7.89 -11.04 8.15
C TYR A 176 8.81 -11.58 7.06
N GLY A 177 10.13 -11.55 7.30
CA GLY A 177 11.11 -12.08 6.36
C GLY A 177 11.10 -11.35 5.02
N ILE A 178 10.76 -10.05 5.00
CA ILE A 178 10.77 -9.25 3.77
C ILE A 178 12.24 -9.12 3.30
N GLY A 179 12.50 -9.63 2.10
CA GLY A 179 13.83 -9.73 1.51
C GLY A 179 14.36 -8.44 0.89
N ALA A 180 15.43 -8.58 0.10
CA ALA A 180 15.99 -7.49 -0.69
C ALA A 180 15.04 -7.06 -1.84
N ALA A 181 15.04 -5.77 -2.16
CA ALA A 181 14.38 -5.23 -3.35
C ALA A 181 15.23 -5.53 -4.60
N GLY A 182 15.00 -6.68 -5.23
CA GLY A 182 15.75 -7.14 -6.40
C GLY A 182 14.93 -7.14 -7.70
N GLU A 183 15.14 -8.12 -8.57
CA GLU A 183 14.21 -8.38 -9.69
C GLU A 183 12.81 -8.73 -9.20
N THR A 184 12.73 -9.45 -8.08
CA THR A 184 11.52 -9.69 -7.32
C THR A 184 11.80 -9.37 -5.85
N ILE A 185 10.73 -9.30 -5.05
CA ILE A 185 10.84 -9.25 -3.59
C ILE A 185 10.07 -10.42 -2.99
N SER A 186 10.62 -11.04 -1.95
CA SER A 186 9.97 -12.11 -1.18
C SER A 186 9.57 -11.63 0.21
N PHE A 187 8.50 -12.22 0.74
CA PHE A 187 8.04 -12.02 2.12
C PHE A 187 7.25 -13.24 2.60
N SER A 188 7.13 -13.42 3.90
CA SER A 188 6.35 -14.49 4.51
C SER A 188 5.12 -13.94 5.23
N VAL A 189 4.02 -14.70 5.18
CA VAL A 189 2.76 -14.39 5.89
C VAL A 189 2.44 -15.53 6.85
N SER A 190 1.85 -15.19 8.00
CA SER A 190 1.23 -16.16 8.92
C SER A 190 -0.09 -15.62 9.46
N PHE A 191 -0.96 -16.53 9.90
CA PHE A 191 -2.31 -16.25 10.41
C PHE A 191 -2.50 -16.80 11.82
#